data_AF-A0A7V5UJM7-F1
#
_entry.id   AF-A0A7V5UJM7-F1
#
_cell.length_a   1.000
_cell.length_b   1.000
_cell.length_c   1.000
_cell.angle_alpha   90.00
_cell.angle_beta   90.00
_cell.angle_gamma   90.00
#
_symmetry.space_group_name_H-M   'P 1'
#
loop_
_entity.id
_entity.type
_entity.pdbx_description
1 polymer ?
#
loop_
_entity_poly.entity_id
_entity_poly.type
_entity_poly.pdbx_seq_one_letter_code
_entity_poly.pdbx_strand_id
1 'polypeptide(L)'
;MRCVITAPVGFRTLVLSFAIGLTVASGASLSADDTPESPPVPSAAGPSEPLQFNRDIRPILSAACFRCHGADANSREGELRLDQRANAVADRGGYRVIVPGDPDQSELMGHITTKDESERMPPPDGRRQLPKTEVELLRRWIRDGGRY
;
A
#
# COMPACT_ATOMS: atom_id res chain seq x y z
N MET A 1 42.77 -18.12 11.46
CA MET A 1 43.61 -16.98 11.88
C MET A 1 43.84 -16.08 10.68
N ARG A 2 43.77 -14.77 10.92
CA ARG A 2 43.68 -13.66 9.95
C ARG A 2 44.88 -13.60 8.98
N CYS A 3 44.65 -13.19 7.74
CA CYS A 3 45.56 -12.24 7.09
C CYS A 3 44.75 -11.27 6.22
N VAL A 4 44.85 -10.01 6.62
CA VAL A 4 44.09 -8.84 6.18
C VAL A 4 44.82 -8.23 4.98
N ILE A 5 44.12 -8.03 3.87
CA ILE A 5 44.61 -7.29 2.71
C ILE A 5 44.30 -5.81 2.97
N THR A 6 45.35 -5.01 3.17
CA THR A 6 45.27 -3.58 3.45
C THR A 6 45.45 -2.76 2.17
N ALA A 7 44.42 -2.00 1.78
CA ALA A 7 44.44 -0.77 0.96
C ALA A 7 42.98 -0.24 0.94
N PRO A 8 42.69 1.08 0.99
CA PRO A 8 43.22 2.08 0.05
C PRO A 8 43.68 3.42 0.69
N VAL A 9 44.72 4.03 0.10
CA VAL A 9 44.69 5.22 -0.78
C VAL A 9 44.24 6.50 -0.06
N GLY A 10 45.22 7.39 0.14
CA GLY A 10 45.08 8.65 0.82
C GLY A 10 44.16 9.64 0.12
N PHE A 11 43.40 10.37 0.93
CA PHE A 11 42.70 11.57 0.49
C PHE A 11 43.47 12.78 1.02
N ARG A 12 44.12 13.48 0.08
CA ARG A 12 44.90 14.68 0.34
C ARG A 12 43.94 15.82 0.67
N THR A 13 44.23 16.47 1.77
CA THR A 13 43.67 17.74 2.23
C THR A 13 43.63 18.77 1.11
N LEU A 14 42.48 19.38 0.86
CA LEU A 14 42.41 20.69 0.22
C LEU A 14 41.53 21.59 1.08
N VAL A 15 42.19 22.47 1.83
CA VAL A 15 41.61 23.60 2.54
C VAL A 15 41.23 24.62 1.48
N LEU A 16 39.95 24.96 1.35
CA LEU A 16 39.52 26.11 0.57
C LEU A 16 38.76 27.06 1.50
N SER A 17 39.52 27.98 2.09
CA SER A 17 39.01 29.14 2.79
C SER A 17 38.26 30.02 1.79
N PHE A 18 36.95 30.17 1.97
CA PHE A 18 36.18 31.25 1.36
C PHE A 18 35.62 32.11 2.50
N ALA A 19 36.33 33.20 2.75
CA ALA A 19 35.84 34.33 3.51
C ALA A 19 35.35 35.41 2.53
N ILE A 20 34.49 36.29 3.07
CA ILE A 20 34.11 37.63 2.58
C ILE A 20 32.78 37.67 1.83
N GLY A 21 31.86 38.46 2.38
CA GLY A 21 30.73 39.00 1.60
C GLY A 21 29.51 39.44 2.38
N LEU A 22 29.66 40.23 3.44
CA LEU A 22 28.55 40.91 4.13
C LEU A 22 27.92 41.96 3.22
N THR A 23 26.62 41.87 2.93
CA THR A 23 25.77 43.03 2.65
C THR A 23 24.37 42.83 3.25
N VAL A 24 23.98 43.81 4.07
CA VAL A 24 22.65 43.95 4.67
C VAL A 24 21.82 44.84 3.75
N ALA A 25 20.58 44.43 3.47
CA ALA A 25 19.56 45.32 2.93
C ALA A 25 18.25 45.15 3.72
N SER A 26 17.88 46.22 4.43
CA SER A 26 16.57 46.46 5.03
C SER A 26 15.51 46.72 3.96
N GLY A 27 14.26 46.29 4.18
CA GLY A 27 13.13 46.80 3.41
C GLY A 27 11.83 46.01 3.60
N ALA A 28 10.92 46.60 4.37
CA ALA A 28 9.57 46.14 4.67
C ALA A 28 8.68 45.86 3.45
N SER A 29 7.76 44.90 3.56
CA SER A 29 6.32 45.20 3.71
C SER A 29 5.49 43.93 3.78
N LEU A 30 4.55 43.97 4.72
CA LEU A 30 3.55 42.94 4.98
C LEU A 30 2.45 43.01 3.90
N SER A 31 2.21 41.88 3.26
CA SER A 31 0.92 41.47 2.67
C SER A 31 1.02 39.95 2.70
N ALA A 32 0.52 39.23 3.70
CA ALA A 32 -0.90 39.07 4.02
C ALA A 32 -1.74 38.80 2.76
N ASP A 33 -1.43 37.70 2.08
CA ASP A 33 -2.46 36.79 1.58
C ASP A 33 -1.90 35.37 1.60
N ASP A 34 -1.63 34.88 2.82
CA ASP A 34 -1.46 33.46 3.08
C ASP A 34 -2.83 32.99 3.55
N THR A 35 -3.75 32.82 2.59
CA THR A 35 -4.93 32.01 2.83
C THR A 35 -4.44 30.57 2.74
N PRO A 36 -4.30 29.81 3.83
CA PRO A 36 -4.19 28.37 3.72
C PRO A 36 -5.49 27.92 3.06
N GLU A 37 -5.44 27.67 1.76
CA GLU A 37 -6.49 26.96 1.06
C GLU A 37 -6.62 25.63 1.80
N SER A 38 -7.64 25.58 2.66
CA SER A 38 -7.97 24.38 3.39
C SER A 38 -8.20 23.31 2.34
N PRO A 39 -7.58 22.12 2.46
CA PRO A 39 -7.87 21.06 1.52
C PRO A 39 -9.39 20.89 1.48
N PRO A 40 -10.00 20.71 0.29
CA PRO A 40 -11.44 20.63 0.17
C PRO A 40 -11.94 19.60 1.17
N VAL A 41 -12.70 20.07 2.17
CA VAL A 41 -13.41 19.18 3.07
C VAL A 41 -14.35 18.35 2.18
N PRO A 42 -14.27 17.01 2.19
CA PRO A 42 -15.18 16.20 1.39
C PRO A 42 -16.59 16.37 1.96
N SER A 43 -17.30 17.34 1.38
CA SER A 43 -18.68 17.67 1.68
C SER A 43 -19.60 16.70 0.94
N ALA A 44 -20.37 15.94 1.71
CA ALA A 44 -21.62 15.27 1.38
C ALA A 44 -21.80 14.68 -0.05
N ALA A 45 -21.67 13.34 -0.10
CA ALA A 45 -22.45 12.41 -0.92
C ALA A 45 -22.84 12.85 -2.35
N GLY A 46 -21.84 13.08 -3.21
CA GLY A 46 -21.95 12.81 -4.64
C GLY A 46 -21.99 11.29 -4.92
N PRO A 47 -22.23 10.84 -6.17
CA PRO A 47 -22.03 9.44 -6.52
C PRO A 47 -20.63 9.04 -6.06
N SER A 48 -20.54 8.04 -5.18
CA SER A 48 -19.27 7.63 -4.60
C SER A 48 -18.28 7.40 -5.74
N GLU A 49 -17.17 8.15 -5.76
CA GLU A 49 -16.18 8.05 -6.83
C GLU A 49 -15.87 6.57 -7.13
N PRO A 50 -15.69 6.19 -8.41
CA PRO A 50 -15.26 4.85 -8.76
C PRO A 50 -13.99 4.48 -7.99
N LEU A 51 -13.99 3.30 -7.35
CA LEU A 51 -12.80 2.82 -6.65
C LEU A 51 -11.68 2.59 -7.67
N GLN A 52 -10.50 3.12 -7.34
CA GLN A 52 -9.28 2.97 -8.13
C GLN A 52 -8.40 1.94 -7.42
N PHE A 53 -8.04 0.86 -8.10
CA PHE A 53 -7.27 -0.23 -7.48
C PHE A 53 -5.98 0.29 -6.83
N ASN A 54 -5.17 1.03 -7.57
CA ASN A 54 -3.86 1.46 -7.09
C ASN A 54 -3.93 2.47 -5.92
N ARG A 55 -5.02 3.25 -5.83
CA ARG A 55 -5.24 4.26 -4.78
C ARG A 55 -5.91 3.66 -3.55
N ASP A 56 -6.98 2.90 -3.78
CA ASP A 56 -7.93 2.52 -2.72
C ASP A 56 -7.75 1.07 -2.24
N ILE A 57 -7.38 0.14 -3.13
CA ILE A 57 -7.42 -1.30 -2.86
C ILE A 57 -6.04 -1.90 -2.65
N ARG A 58 -5.08 -1.55 -3.51
CA ARG A 58 -3.71 -2.05 -3.45
C ARG A 58 -3.04 -1.77 -2.10
N PRO A 59 -3.21 -0.60 -1.45
CA PRO A 59 -2.64 -0.40 -0.12
C PRO A 59 -3.16 -1.40 0.92
N ILE A 60 -4.45 -1.74 0.86
CA ILE A 60 -5.08 -2.74 1.75
C ILE A 60 -4.47 -4.12 1.50
N LEU A 61 -4.49 -4.59 0.24
CA LEU A 61 -3.97 -5.91 -0.13
C LEU A 61 -2.46 -6.03 0.12
N SER A 62 -1.68 -4.97 -0.11
CA SER A 62 -0.24 -4.98 0.13
C SER A 62 0.11 -5.13 1.60
N ALA A 63 -0.67 -4.51 2.49
CA ALA A 63 -0.38 -4.51 3.91
C ALA A 63 -0.91 -5.77 4.62
N ALA A 64 -2.04 -6.30 4.15
CA ALA A 64 -2.72 -7.41 4.79
C ALA A 64 -2.42 -8.77 4.12
N CYS A 65 -2.25 -8.82 2.80
CA CYS A 65 -2.35 -10.07 2.02
C CYS A 65 -1.07 -10.47 1.29
N PHE A 66 -0.37 -9.51 0.64
CA PHE A 66 0.72 -9.84 -0.29
C PHE A 66 1.96 -10.46 0.34
N ARG A 67 2.10 -10.43 1.67
CA ARG A 67 3.17 -11.15 2.37
C ARG A 67 3.10 -12.66 2.12
N CYS A 68 1.90 -13.22 2.18
CA CYS A 68 1.67 -14.66 2.00
C CYS A 68 1.04 -14.99 0.65
N HIS A 69 0.41 -14.02 -0.04
CA HIS A 69 -0.26 -14.24 -1.32
C HIS A 69 0.16 -13.24 -2.40
N GLY A 70 1.43 -12.84 -2.39
CA GLY A 70 2.02 -11.89 -3.34
C GLY A 70 3.17 -12.48 -4.14
N ALA A 71 4.08 -11.60 -4.60
CA ALA A 71 5.10 -11.95 -5.58
C ALA A 71 6.19 -12.92 -5.07
N ASP A 72 6.53 -12.88 -3.78
CA ASP A 72 7.58 -13.71 -3.21
C ASP A 72 7.15 -15.18 -3.17
N ALA A 73 7.85 -16.03 -3.92
CA ALA A 73 7.55 -17.46 -3.97
C ALA A 73 7.93 -18.19 -2.68
N ASN A 74 8.87 -17.67 -1.87
CA ASN A 74 9.34 -18.34 -0.66
C ASN A 74 8.36 -18.21 0.51
N SER A 75 7.56 -17.15 0.52
CA SER A 75 6.50 -16.93 1.52
C SER A 75 5.10 -17.22 0.98
N ARG A 76 4.97 -17.65 -0.28
CA ARG A 76 3.67 -17.79 -0.93
C ARG A 76 2.93 -19.04 -0.46
N GLU A 77 1.74 -18.82 0.07
CA GLU A 77 0.81 -19.84 0.52
C GLU A 77 -0.29 -20.07 -0.55
N GLY A 78 -0.71 -21.33 -0.71
CA GLY A 78 -1.80 -21.72 -1.61
C GLY A 78 -1.56 -21.44 -3.10
N GLU A 79 -0.30 -21.22 -3.49
CA GLU A 79 0.08 -20.80 -4.85
C GLU A 79 -0.76 -19.61 -5.37
N LEU A 80 -1.16 -18.73 -4.44
CA LEU A 80 -2.06 -17.62 -4.69
C LEU A 80 -1.31 -16.31 -4.91
N ARG A 81 -1.65 -15.63 -6.00
CA ARG A 81 -1.13 -14.32 -6.40
C ARG A 81 -2.25 -13.31 -6.46
N LEU A 82 -2.56 -12.70 -5.32
CA LEU A 82 -3.55 -11.61 -5.23
C LEU A 82 -3.05 -10.32 -5.90
N ASP A 83 -1.75 -10.20 -6.15
CA ASP A 83 -1.14 -9.11 -6.89
C ASP A 83 -1.33 -9.24 -8.41
N GLN A 84 -1.79 -10.40 -8.90
CA GLN A 84 -2.04 -10.65 -10.32
C GLN A 84 -3.51 -10.99 -10.57
N ARG A 85 -4.22 -10.10 -11.27
CA ARG A 85 -5.65 -10.30 -11.56
C ARG A 85 -5.96 -11.67 -12.14
N ALA A 86 -5.18 -12.10 -13.13
CA ALA A 86 -5.40 -13.38 -13.82
C ALA A 86 -5.36 -14.58 -12.86
N ASN A 87 -4.51 -14.55 -11.83
CA ASN A 87 -4.42 -15.61 -10.84
C ASN A 87 -5.50 -15.48 -9.75
N ALA A 88 -5.82 -14.25 -9.34
CA ALA A 88 -6.84 -13.98 -8.31
C ALA A 88 -8.26 -14.38 -8.75
N VAL A 89 -8.56 -14.31 -10.05
CA VAL A 89 -9.86 -14.69 -10.64
C VAL A 89 -9.86 -16.09 -11.28
N ALA A 90 -8.72 -16.78 -11.26
CA ALA A 90 -8.60 -18.12 -11.84
C ALA A 90 -9.49 -19.12 -11.09
N ASP A 91 -10.02 -20.09 -11.85
CA ASP A 91 -10.69 -21.24 -11.26
C ASP A 91 -9.70 -22.10 -10.49
N ARG A 92 -10.09 -22.52 -9.28
CA ARG A 92 -9.25 -23.31 -8.35
C ARG A 92 -9.91 -24.65 -8.02
N GLY A 93 -10.52 -25.29 -9.02
CA GLY A 93 -11.19 -26.57 -8.83
C GLY A 93 -12.64 -26.39 -8.37
N GLY A 94 -13.35 -25.44 -8.97
CA GLY A 94 -14.78 -25.18 -8.69
C GLY A 94 -15.05 -23.93 -7.85
N TYR A 95 -14.01 -23.23 -7.37
CA TYR A 95 -14.14 -21.97 -6.66
C TYR A 95 -13.14 -20.92 -7.18
N ARG A 96 -13.33 -19.66 -6.81
CA ARG A 96 -12.43 -18.54 -7.13
C ARG A 96 -12.19 -17.68 -5.92
N VAL A 97 -10.97 -17.16 -5.78
CA VAL A 97 -10.66 -16.23 -4.68
C VAL A 97 -11.40 -14.91 -4.85
N ILE A 98 -11.48 -14.43 -6.09
CA ILE A 98 -12.26 -13.26 -6.47
C ILE A 98 -13.18 -13.66 -7.62
N VAL A 99 -14.49 -13.53 -7.41
CA VAL A 99 -15.52 -13.61 -8.44
C VAL A 99 -15.92 -12.18 -8.81
N PRO A 100 -15.49 -11.66 -9.98
CA PRO A 100 -15.85 -10.32 -10.41
C PRO A 100 -17.37 -10.12 -10.44
N GLY A 101 -17.86 -9.11 -9.73
CA GLY A 101 -19.28 -8.80 -9.62
C GLY A 101 -20.02 -9.50 -8.47
N ASP A 102 -19.43 -10.53 -7.87
CA ASP A 102 -20.08 -11.33 -6.83
C ASP A 102 -19.17 -11.50 -5.59
N PRO A 103 -19.26 -10.57 -4.62
CA PRO A 103 -18.50 -10.69 -3.39
C PRO A 103 -18.92 -11.88 -2.54
N ASP A 104 -20.16 -12.35 -2.62
CA ASP A 104 -20.65 -13.43 -1.75
C ASP A 104 -20.17 -14.81 -2.21
N GLN A 105 -19.85 -14.96 -3.50
CA GLN A 105 -19.20 -16.15 -4.05
C GLN A 105 -17.66 -16.08 -4.06
N SER A 106 -17.08 -15.01 -3.53
CA SER A 106 -15.62 -14.83 -3.50
C SER A 106 -15.03 -15.36 -2.20
N GLU A 107 -14.12 -16.34 -2.26
CA GLU A 107 -13.44 -16.87 -1.06
C GLU A 107 -12.72 -15.77 -0.27
N LEU A 108 -12.21 -14.73 -0.95
CA LEU A 108 -11.62 -13.57 -0.27
C LEU A 108 -12.57 -13.00 0.78
N MET A 109 -13.87 -12.88 0.48
CA MET A 109 -14.85 -12.38 1.44
C MET A 109 -15.14 -13.39 2.54
N GLY A 110 -15.17 -14.68 2.22
CA GLY A 110 -15.31 -15.75 3.21
C GLY A 110 -14.20 -15.70 4.26
N HIS A 111 -12.94 -15.70 3.83
CA HIS A 111 -11.78 -15.70 4.72
C HIS A 111 -11.64 -14.42 5.55
N ILE A 112 -12.00 -13.24 5.03
CA ILE A 112 -11.89 -11.99 5.80
C ILE A 112 -13.07 -11.75 6.76
N THR A 113 -14.18 -12.48 6.60
CA THR A 113 -15.39 -12.30 7.44
C THR A 113 -15.74 -13.50 8.32
N THR A 114 -15.10 -14.66 8.11
CA THR A 114 -15.31 -15.85 8.93
C THR A 114 -15.05 -15.59 10.41
N LYS A 115 -15.68 -16.39 11.28
CA LYS A 115 -15.41 -16.42 12.72
C LYS A 115 -14.40 -17.49 13.10
N ASP A 116 -14.13 -18.44 12.21
CA ASP A 116 -13.15 -19.49 12.41
C ASP A 116 -11.74 -18.90 12.30
N GLU A 117 -10.97 -18.98 13.39
CA GLU A 117 -9.60 -18.45 13.43
C GLU A 117 -8.63 -19.23 12.54
N SER A 118 -8.91 -20.50 12.26
CA SER A 118 -8.06 -21.35 11.41
C SER A 118 -8.21 -21.03 9.92
N GLU A 119 -9.37 -20.49 9.52
CA GLU A 119 -9.66 -20.08 8.15
C GLU A 119 -9.53 -18.56 7.93
N ARG A 120 -9.44 -17.79 9.00
CA ARG A 120 -9.41 -16.32 8.93
C ARG A 120 -8.17 -15.83 8.22
N MET A 121 -8.38 -14.96 7.23
CA MET A 121 -7.31 -14.18 6.61
C MET A 121 -7.55 -12.67 6.81
N PRO A 122 -6.52 -11.88 7.14
CA PRO A 122 -5.20 -12.30 7.58
C PRO A 122 -5.28 -13.16 8.86
N PRO A 123 -4.32 -14.08 9.08
CA PRO A 123 -4.28 -14.90 10.29
C PRO A 123 -4.31 -14.03 11.56
N PRO A 124 -4.85 -14.53 12.69
CA PRO A 124 -4.91 -13.76 13.95
C PRO A 124 -3.54 -13.25 14.43
N ASP A 125 -2.48 -14.03 14.21
CA ASP A 125 -1.07 -13.71 14.48
C ASP A 125 -0.40 -12.89 13.36
N GLY A 126 -1.15 -12.56 12.32
CA GLY A 126 -0.74 -11.73 11.21
C GLY A 126 -0.44 -10.29 11.65
N ARG A 127 0.44 -9.62 10.88
CA ARG A 127 0.91 -8.26 11.19
C ARG A 127 -0.17 -7.18 11.21
N ARG A 128 -1.32 -7.44 10.58
CA ARG A 128 -2.40 -6.46 10.40
C ARG A 128 -3.73 -7.19 10.29
N GLN A 129 -4.70 -6.73 11.06
CA GLN A 129 -6.10 -7.10 10.93
C GLN A 129 -6.84 -6.08 10.07
N LEU A 130 -7.90 -6.52 9.38
CA LEU A 130 -8.70 -5.66 8.52
C LEU A 130 -9.81 -4.96 9.33
N PRO A 131 -9.84 -3.62 9.40
CA PRO A 131 -10.99 -2.92 9.94
C PRO A 131 -12.21 -3.10 9.02
N LYS A 132 -13.40 -2.98 9.60
CA LYS A 132 -14.67 -3.16 8.86
C LYS A 132 -14.79 -2.27 7.62
N THR A 133 -14.23 -1.06 7.67
CA THR A 133 -14.22 -0.11 6.55
C THR A 133 -13.42 -0.64 5.36
N GLU A 134 -12.29 -1.30 5.59
CA GLU A 134 -11.47 -1.91 4.52
C GLU A 134 -12.13 -3.16 3.96
N VAL A 135 -12.79 -3.95 4.81
CA VAL A 135 -13.61 -5.08 4.36
C VAL A 135 -14.72 -4.62 3.40
N GLU A 136 -15.39 -3.49 3.71
CA GLU A 136 -16.41 -2.94 2.81
C GLU A 136 -15.82 -2.37 1.52
N LEU A 137 -14.63 -1.77 1.56
CA LEU A 137 -13.93 -1.33 0.34
C LEU A 137 -13.60 -2.51 -0.57
N LEU A 138 -13.11 -3.62 -0.01
CA LEU A 138 -12.85 -4.85 -0.76
C LEU A 138 -14.16 -5.44 -1.33
N ARG A 139 -15.22 -5.51 -0.53
CA ARG A 139 -16.54 -5.97 -0.97
C ARG A 139 -17.07 -5.14 -2.14
N ARG A 140 -17.02 -3.82 -2.02
CA ARG A 140 -17.45 -2.90 -3.09
C ARG A 140 -16.58 -3.06 -4.33
N TRP A 141 -15.27 -3.16 -4.18
CA TRP A 141 -14.37 -3.36 -5.31
C TRP A 141 -14.64 -4.66 -6.09
N ILE A 142 -14.90 -5.77 -5.38
CA ILE A 142 -15.27 -7.04 -6.02
C ILE A 142 -16.60 -6.88 -6.75
N ARG A 143 -17.61 -6.30 -6.10
CA ARG A 143 -18.92 -5.98 -6.68
C ARG A 143 -18.81 -5.11 -7.94
N ASP A 144 -17.86 -4.17 -7.97
CA ASP A 144 -17.60 -3.29 -9.12
C ASP A 144 -16.75 -3.97 -10.22
N GLY A 145 -16.44 -5.27 -10.07
CA GLY A 145 -15.78 -6.11 -11.08
C GLY A 145 -14.32 -6.44 -10.81
N GLY A 146 -13.77 -6.10 -9.64
CA GLY A 146 -12.42 -6.48 -9.23
C GLY A 146 -11.34 -6.06 -10.22
N ARG A 147 -11.39 -4.81 -10.69
CA ARG A 147 -10.43 -4.26 -11.67
C ARG A 147 -9.13 -3.85 -10.98
N TYR A 148 -7.98 -4.09 -11.62
CA TYR A 148 -6.63 -3.78 -11.13
C TYR A 148 -6.07 -2.51 -11.79
#